data_AF-A0A7C6GYV6-F1
#
_entry.id   AF-A0A7C6GYV6-F1
#
_cell.length_a   1.000
_cell.length_b   1.000
_cell.length_c   1.000
_cell.angle_alpha   90.00
_cell.angle_beta   90.00
_cell.angle_gamma   90.00
#
_symmetry.space_group_name_H-M   'P 1'
#
loop_
_entity.id
_entity.type
_entity.pdbx_description
1 polymer ?
#
loop_
_entity_poly.entity_id
_entity_poly.type
_entity_poly.pdbx_seq_one_letter_code
_entity_poly.pdbx_strand_id
1 'polypeptide(L)'
;MLPQDMLVEIFRKQREFDSALVEKRALDYDRDTWIQKEILAIIAELSEILEEVNYKWWKDPRPINEDKLKEEIVDVLHFFVSMCIKAGIGPEELYQAYMEKNAENFRRQQGQSDRPGYAWTE
;
A
#
# COMPACT_ATOMS: atom_id res chain seq x y z
N MET A 1 -24.16 9.45 14.69
CA MET A 1 -23.69 8.58 13.59
C MET A 1 -22.56 7.74 14.14
N LEU A 2 -22.54 6.43 13.87
CA LEU A 2 -21.33 5.65 14.14
C LEU A 2 -20.19 6.16 13.23
N PRO A 3 -18.92 6.14 13.67
CA PRO A 3 -17.80 6.48 12.81
C PRO A 3 -17.80 5.57 11.57
N GLN A 4 -17.59 6.15 10.40
CA GLN A 4 -17.40 5.37 9.18
C GLN A 4 -16.07 4.61 9.30
N ASP A 5 -16.09 3.30 9.04
CA ASP A 5 -14.86 2.53 8.93
C ASP A 5 -14.11 2.97 7.66
N MET A 6 -13.01 3.68 7.85
CA MET A 6 -12.25 4.29 6.76
C MET A 6 -11.62 3.25 5.84
N LEU A 7 -11.19 2.09 6.37
CA LEU A 7 -10.57 1.04 5.57
C LEU A 7 -11.62 0.36 4.70
N VAL A 8 -12.78 0.04 5.28
CA VAL A 8 -13.91 -0.51 4.54
C VAL A 8 -14.36 0.44 3.43
N GLU A 9 -14.41 1.75 3.71
CA GLU A 9 -14.77 2.74 2.71
C GLU A 9 -13.75 2.84 1.57
N ILE A 10 -12.45 2.83 1.87
CA ILE A 10 -11.38 2.81 0.87
C ILE A 10 -11.54 1.60 -0.06
N PHE A 11 -11.71 0.39 0.50
CA PHE A 11 -11.90 -0.82 -0.29
C PHE A 11 -13.18 -0.77 -1.14
N ARG A 12 -14.26 -0.20 -0.60
CA ARG A 12 -15.52 -0.01 -1.33
C ARG A 12 -15.31 0.91 -2.53
N LYS A 13 -14.70 2.07 -2.32
CA LYS A 13 -14.41 3.04 -3.39
C LYS A 13 -13.45 2.50 -4.43
N GLN A 14 -12.43 1.76 -4.01
CA GLN A 14 -11.50 1.13 -4.94
C GLN A 14 -12.19 0.08 -5.80
N ARG A 15 -13.05 -0.76 -5.20
CA ARG A 15 -13.80 -1.77 -5.96
C ARG A 15 -14.72 -1.14 -7.00
N GLU A 16 -15.39 -0.04 -6.65
CA GLU A 16 -16.23 0.73 -7.57
C GLU A 16 -15.40 1.26 -8.76
N PHE A 17 -14.24 1.84 -8.47
CA PHE A 17 -13.34 2.37 -9.48
C PHE A 17 -12.75 1.27 -10.38
N ASP A 18 -12.19 0.21 -9.80
CA ASP A 18 -11.59 -0.91 -10.53
C ASP A 18 -12.60 -1.58 -11.47
N SER A 19 -13.83 -1.82 -10.98
CA SER A 19 -14.89 -2.43 -11.78
C SER A 19 -15.25 -1.54 -12.98
N ALA A 20 -15.40 -0.23 -12.75
CA ALA A 20 -15.68 0.72 -13.82
C ALA A 20 -14.53 0.82 -14.82
N LEU A 21 -13.27 0.73 -14.37
CA LEU A 21 -12.10 0.78 -15.23
C LEU A 21 -12.02 -0.47 -16.11
N VAL A 22 -12.17 -1.67 -15.52
CA VAL A 22 -12.18 -2.95 -16.22
C VAL A 22 -13.26 -2.98 -17.31
N GLU A 23 -14.48 -2.58 -16.97
CA GLU A 23 -15.61 -2.54 -17.91
C GLU A 23 -15.36 -1.54 -19.04
N LYS A 24 -15.06 -0.28 -18.71
CA LYS A 24 -14.95 0.80 -19.71
C LYS A 24 -13.73 0.67 -20.61
N ARG A 25 -12.69 -0.03 -20.16
CA ARG A 25 -11.46 -0.27 -20.93
C ARG A 25 -11.42 -1.66 -21.56
N ALA A 26 -12.47 -2.48 -21.38
CA ALA A 26 -12.54 -3.86 -21.86
C ALA A 26 -11.28 -4.68 -21.49
N LEU A 27 -10.87 -4.59 -20.22
CA LEU A 27 -9.69 -5.29 -19.72
C LEU A 27 -10.09 -6.71 -19.29
N ASP A 28 -9.37 -7.71 -19.78
CA ASP A 28 -9.57 -9.10 -19.43
C ASP A 28 -8.20 -9.75 -19.18
N TYR A 29 -7.78 -9.76 -17.91
CA TYR A 29 -6.54 -10.37 -17.47
C TYR A 29 -6.84 -11.39 -16.39
N ASP A 30 -6.07 -12.48 -16.37
CA ASP A 30 -6.10 -13.42 -15.27
C ASP A 30 -5.57 -12.77 -13.97
N ARG A 31 -5.82 -13.45 -12.85
CA ARG A 31 -5.45 -12.97 -11.51
C ARG A 31 -3.94 -12.73 -11.38
N ASP A 32 -3.11 -13.61 -11.94
CA ASP A 32 -1.66 -13.50 -11.82
C ASP A 32 -1.14 -12.27 -12.57
N THR A 33 -1.61 -12.09 -13.80
CA THR A 33 -1.32 -10.93 -14.65
C THR A 33 -1.77 -9.63 -13.99
N TRP A 34 -2.94 -9.62 -13.34
CA TRP A 34 -3.39 -8.46 -12.57
C TRP A 34 -2.45 -8.13 -11.43
N ILE A 35 -2.06 -9.12 -10.61
CA ILE A 35 -1.12 -8.89 -9.51
C ILE A 35 0.22 -8.35 -10.03
N GLN A 36 0.75 -8.88 -11.12
CA GLN A 36 1.97 -8.37 -11.75
C GLN A 36 1.83 -6.90 -12.18
N LYS A 37 0.69 -6.52 -12.76
CA LYS A 37 0.41 -5.14 -13.19
C LYS A 37 0.31 -4.18 -12.02
N GLU A 38 -0.37 -4.55 -10.94
CA GLU A 38 -0.45 -3.72 -9.73
C GLU A 38 0.93 -3.51 -9.09
N ILE A 39 1.75 -4.56 -9.02
CA ILE A 39 3.13 -4.45 -8.52
C ILE A 39 3.95 -3.48 -9.39
N LEU A 40 3.85 -3.59 -10.71
CA LEU A 40 4.54 -2.69 -11.62
C LEU A 40 4.08 -1.23 -11.47
N ALA A 41 2.78 -1.00 -11.27
CA ALA A 41 2.23 0.32 -11.00
C ALA A 41 2.78 0.89 -9.68
N ILE A 42 2.77 0.11 -8.59
CA ILE A 42 3.37 0.51 -7.31
C ILE A 42 4.84 0.89 -7.47
N ILE A 43 5.63 0.14 -8.25
CA ILE A 43 7.05 0.46 -8.49
C ILE A 43 7.19 1.79 -9.24
N ALA A 44 6.30 2.07 -10.20
CA ALA A 44 6.26 3.34 -10.91
C ALA A 44 5.97 4.50 -9.93
N GLU A 45 4.90 4.40 -9.13
CA GLU A 45 4.52 5.45 -8.18
C GLU A 45 5.55 5.67 -7.06
N LEU A 46 6.22 4.61 -6.62
CA LEU A 46 7.37 4.74 -5.70
C LEU A 46 8.52 5.55 -6.33
N SER A 47 8.69 5.47 -7.65
CA SER A 47 9.67 6.29 -8.37
C SER A 47 9.22 7.74 -8.47
N GLU A 48 7.92 8.01 -8.55
CA GLU A 48 7.36 9.38 -8.50
C GLU A 48 7.56 10.00 -7.11
N ILE A 49 7.32 9.23 -6.03
CA ILE A 49 7.66 9.64 -4.66
C ILE A 49 9.14 10.02 -4.52
N LEU A 50 10.04 9.22 -5.13
CA LEU A 50 11.47 9.55 -5.12
C LEU A 50 11.73 10.91 -5.77
N GLU A 51 11.09 11.21 -6.89
CA GLU A 51 11.23 12.52 -7.54
C GLU A 51 10.78 13.68 -6.66
N GLU A 52 9.82 13.46 -5.74
CA GLU A 52 9.35 14.48 -4.79
C GLU A 52 10.24 14.71 -3.56
N VAL A 53 11.29 13.91 -3.40
CA VAL A 53 12.32 14.08 -2.37
C VAL A 53 13.72 14.29 -2.96
N ASN A 54 14.68 14.70 -2.12
CA ASN A 54 16.04 15.00 -2.55
C ASN A 54 16.93 13.73 -2.73
N TYR A 55 16.46 12.71 -3.45
CA TYR A 55 17.23 11.47 -3.66
C TYR A 55 18.43 11.66 -4.62
N LYS A 56 18.34 12.62 -5.55
CA LYS A 56 19.41 12.97 -6.49
C LYS A 56 20.48 13.78 -5.77
N TRP A 57 21.32 13.10 -4.99
CA TRP A 57 22.38 13.70 -4.19
C TRP A 57 23.42 14.51 -5.00
N TRP A 58 23.45 14.34 -6.33
CA TRP A 58 24.27 15.10 -7.27
C TRP A 58 23.61 16.40 -7.77
N LYS A 59 22.47 16.82 -7.21
CA LYS A 59 21.78 18.08 -7.51
C LYS A 59 21.66 18.94 -6.24
N ASP A 60 21.43 20.24 -6.44
CA ASP A 60 21.12 21.15 -5.34
C ASP A 60 19.80 20.76 -4.66
N PRO A 61 19.74 20.76 -3.32
CA PRO A 61 18.52 20.45 -2.58
C PRO A 61 17.39 21.43 -2.92
N ARG A 62 16.17 20.89 -3.06
CA ARG A 62 14.93 21.66 -3.21
C ARG A 62 14.00 21.45 -2.01
N PRO A 63 13.14 22.43 -1.68
CA PRO A 63 12.03 22.20 -0.76
C PRO A 63 11.14 21.06 -1.24
N ILE A 64 10.62 20.28 -0.31
CA ILE A 64 9.64 19.22 -0.59
C ILE A 64 8.30 19.88 -0.93
N ASN A 65 7.63 19.38 -1.97
CA ASN A 65 6.26 19.73 -2.26
C ASN A 65 5.34 18.72 -1.58
N GLU A 66 4.84 19.08 -0.39
CA GLU A 66 4.02 18.18 0.45
C GLU A 66 2.73 17.73 -0.21
N ASP A 67 2.13 18.57 -1.07
CA ASP A 67 0.88 18.20 -1.76
C ASP A 67 1.12 17.13 -2.80
N LYS A 68 2.19 17.27 -3.60
CA LYS A 68 2.59 16.24 -4.56
C LYS A 68 3.04 14.96 -3.88
N LEU A 69 3.89 15.07 -2.85
CA LEU A 69 4.33 13.89 -2.10
C LEU A 69 3.14 13.08 -1.55
N LYS A 70 2.12 13.77 -1.03
CA LYS A 70 0.87 13.15 -0.57
C LYS A 70 0.08 12.52 -1.71
N GLU A 71 0.00 13.16 -2.88
CA GLU A 71 -0.64 12.63 -4.09
C GLU A 71 -0.03 11.28 -4.49
N GLU A 72 1.30 11.23 -4.66
CA GLU A 72 1.99 9.99 -5.07
C GLU A 72 1.88 8.87 -4.02
N ILE A 73 1.86 9.21 -2.72
CA ILE A 73 1.62 8.23 -1.64
C ILE A 73 0.19 7.66 -1.73
N VAL A 74 -0.80 8.49 -2.09
CA VAL A 74 -2.18 8.04 -2.28
C VAL A 74 -2.30 7.16 -3.53
N ASP A 75 -1.53 7.42 -4.59
CA ASP A 75 -1.49 6.56 -5.78
C ASP A 75 -0.90 5.18 -5.47
N VAL A 76 0.16 5.11 -4.65
CA VAL A 76 0.64 3.83 -4.09
C VAL A 76 -0.47 3.10 -3.34
N LEU A 77 -1.27 3.81 -2.53
CA LEU A 77 -2.39 3.23 -1.79
C LEU A 77 -3.47 2.67 -2.74
N HIS A 78 -3.80 3.37 -3.81
CA HIS A 78 -4.76 2.92 -4.82
C HIS A 78 -4.35 1.55 -5.38
N PHE A 79 -3.12 1.44 -5.91
CA PHE A 79 -2.65 0.18 -6.50
C PHE A 79 -2.46 -0.93 -5.45
N PHE A 80 -2.06 -0.59 -4.23
CA PHE A 80 -1.98 -1.56 -3.14
C PHE A 80 -3.35 -2.16 -2.80
N VAL A 81 -4.39 -1.33 -2.65
CA VAL A 81 -5.75 -1.81 -2.35
C VAL A 81 -6.33 -2.57 -3.54
N SER A 82 -6.10 -2.11 -4.76
CA SER A 82 -6.46 -2.84 -5.98
C SER A 82 -5.82 -4.23 -6.03
N MET A 83 -4.54 -4.34 -5.69
CA MET A 83 -3.84 -5.63 -5.56
C MET A 83 -4.49 -6.54 -4.52
N CYS A 84 -4.85 -6.03 -3.34
CA CYS A 84 -5.58 -6.79 -2.32
C CYS A 84 -6.91 -7.33 -2.87
N ILE A 85 -7.70 -6.46 -3.52
CA ILE A 85 -8.99 -6.84 -4.12
C ILE A 85 -8.80 -7.94 -5.18
N LYS A 86 -7.83 -7.78 -6.09
CA LYS A 86 -7.50 -8.77 -7.14
C LYS A 86 -6.95 -10.07 -6.54
N ALA A 87 -6.30 -10.02 -5.39
CA ALA A 87 -5.88 -11.18 -4.61
C ALA A 87 -7.03 -11.81 -3.79
N GLY A 88 -8.23 -11.24 -3.80
CA GLY A 88 -9.37 -11.74 -3.03
C GLY A 88 -9.29 -11.44 -1.52
N ILE A 89 -8.45 -10.49 -1.12
CA ILE A 89 -8.25 -10.08 0.27
C ILE A 89 -9.18 -8.90 0.57
N GLY A 90 -10.08 -9.07 1.55
CA GLY A 90 -11.01 -8.03 2.00
C GLY A 90 -10.41 -7.06 3.04
N PRO A 91 -11.08 -5.93 3.32
CA PRO A 91 -10.61 -4.96 4.31
C PRO A 91 -10.49 -5.58 5.72
N GLU A 92 -11.44 -6.42 6.13
CA GLU A 92 -11.41 -7.07 7.45
C GLU A 92 -10.26 -8.09 7.55
N GLU A 93 -10.07 -8.90 6.51
CA GLU A 93 -8.98 -9.88 6.44
C GLU A 93 -7.61 -9.20 6.48
N LEU A 94 -7.44 -8.14 5.69
CA LEU A 94 -6.21 -7.33 5.69
C LEU A 94 -5.96 -6.71 7.08
N TYR A 95 -6.99 -6.15 7.71
CA TYR A 95 -6.88 -5.56 9.03
C TYR A 95 -6.46 -6.59 10.08
N GLN A 96 -7.10 -7.75 10.14
CA GLN A 96 -6.74 -8.80 11.11
C GLN A 96 -5.31 -9.29 10.89
N ALA A 97 -4.92 -9.56 9.64
CA ALA A 97 -3.56 -9.97 9.30
C ALA A 97 -2.51 -8.92 9.70
N TYR A 98 -2.83 -7.63 9.53
CA TYR A 98 -1.98 -6.54 10.00
C TYR A 98 -1.84 -6.53 11.52
N MET A 99 -2.94 -6.67 12.27
CA MET A 99 -2.92 -6.66 13.73
C MET A 99 -2.11 -7.83 14.31
N GLU A 100 -2.29 -9.04 13.77
CA GLU A 100 -1.50 -10.22 14.15
C GLU A 100 0.00 -10.02 13.88
N LYS A 101 0.33 -9.51 12.67
CA LYS A 101 1.71 -9.23 12.29
C LYS A 101 2.33 -8.13 13.16
N ASN A 102 1.57 -7.10 13.51
CA ASN A 102 2.02 -6.02 14.36
C ASN A 102 2.34 -6.53 15.78
N ALA A 103 1.44 -7.32 16.37
CA ALA A 103 1.67 -7.96 17.67
C ALA A 103 2.91 -8.86 17.65
N GLU A 104 3.11 -9.66 16.59
CA GLU A 104 4.31 -10.47 16.42
C GLU A 104 5.58 -9.61 16.31
N ASN A 105 5.55 -8.50 15.57
CA ASN A 105 6.70 -7.61 15.46
C ASN A 105 7.08 -7.01 16.81
N PHE A 106 6.11 -6.63 17.66
CA PHE A 106 6.39 -6.19 19.02
C PHE A 106 7.00 -7.31 19.87
N ARG A 107 6.45 -8.53 19.81
CA ARG A 107 7.05 -9.68 20.53
C ARG A 107 8.50 -9.90 20.13
N ARG A 108 8.84 -9.77 18.85
CA ARG A 108 10.23 -9.85 18.37
C ARG A 108 11.14 -8.81 19.01
N GLN A 109 10.69 -7.55 19.02
CA GLN A 109 11.48 -6.46 19.61
C GLN A 109 11.61 -6.58 21.14
N GLN A 110 10.64 -7.21 21.80
CA GLN A 110 10.65 -7.49 23.24
C GLN A 110 11.40 -8.77 23.63
N GLY A 111 11.98 -9.50 22.67
CA GLY A 111 12.65 -10.78 22.93
C GLY A 111 11.69 -11.93 23.31
N GLN A 112 10.40 -11.79 23.00
CA GLN A 112 9.33 -12.76 23.29
C GLN A 112 8.95 -13.62 22.07
N SER A 113 9.83 -13.69 21.08
CA SER A 113 9.66 -14.46 19.84
C SER A 113 10.89 -15.33 19.60
N ASP A 114 10.69 -16.47 18.93
CA ASP A 114 11.76 -17.42 18.59
C ASP A 114 12.70 -16.91 17.48
N ARG A 115 12.52 -15.67 17.02
CA ARG A 115 13.36 -15.03 16.00
C ARG A 115 14.51 -14.25 16.66
N PRO A 116 15.75 -14.76 16.65
CA PRO A 116 16.88 -14.07 17.25
C PRO A 116 17.26 -12.79 16.48
N GLY A 117 17.93 -11.86 17.16
CA GLY A 117 18.52 -10.66 16.54
C GLY A 117 17.56 -9.48 16.33
N TYR A 118 16.29 -9.59 16.73
CA TYR A 118 15.31 -8.51 16.65
C TYR A 118 15.12 -7.73 17.95
N ALA A 119 15.54 -8.28 19.09
CA ALA A 119 15.31 -7.64 20.38
C ALA A 119 16.02 -6.27 20.43
N TRP A 120 15.36 -5.26 21.01
CA TRP A 120 15.98 -3.96 21.21
C TRP A 120 17.24 -4.10 22.07
N THR A 121 18.33 -3.53 21.61
CA THR A 121 19.51 -3.29 22.43
C THR A 121 19.32 -1.94 23.12
N GLU A 122 19.44 -1.92 24.45
CA GLU A 122 19.48 -0.68 25.24
C GLU A 122 20.59 0.28 24.79
#